data_AF-A0A316L495-F1
#
_entry.id   AF-A0A316L495-F1
#
_cell.length_a   1.000
_cell.length_b   1.000
_cell.length_c   1.000
_cell.angle_alpha   90.00
_cell.angle_beta   90.00
_cell.angle_gamma   90.00
#
_symmetry.space_group_name_H-M   'P 1'
#
loop_
_entity.id
_entity.type
_entity.pdbx_description
1 polymer ?
#
loop_
_entity_poly.entity_id
_entity_poly.type
_entity_poly.pdbx_seq_one_letter_code
_entity_poly.pdbx_strand_id
1 'polypeptide(L)'
;MIWYVIGSIPLILFIVYIVKERISYNKRKKEGVYTCKDETPLGAGWITVGIVSFICCGAIIWLVGSSLTGAVLYKLKGNTEEYHTSWNITAMQDNLNTHGRFYMRRGYIETDLCYYYVYSTKNGLKSSYIPANKTYLNYTTDKPHIERYTRRWNKSWIKWFTCADAQDYAVNDVYYKAYVPEGSVEQSFNVDLQ
;
A
#
# COMPACT_ATOMS: atom_id res chain seq x y z
N MET A 1 7.85 -1.15 9.32
CA MET A 1 8.64 -0.07 9.95
C MET A 1 9.52 -0.55 11.12
N ILE A 2 9.01 -1.41 12.00
CA ILE A 2 9.68 -1.88 13.23
C ILE A 2 11.01 -2.60 12.96
N TRP A 3 11.14 -3.30 11.84
CA TRP A 3 12.38 -3.97 11.43
C TRP A 3 13.53 -3.00 11.19
N TYR A 4 13.25 -1.77 10.74
CA TYR A 4 14.28 -0.74 10.60
C TYR A 4 14.75 -0.24 11.97
N VAL A 5 13.85 -0.13 12.94
CA VAL A 5 14.19 0.26 14.31
C VAL A 5 15.04 -0.83 14.97
N ILE A 6 14.59 -2.09 14.88
CA ILE A 6 15.33 -3.24 15.43
C ILE A 6 16.69 -3.40 14.74
N GLY A 7 16.76 -3.27 13.41
CA GLY A 7 18.00 -3.41 12.65
C GLY A 7 18.99 -2.24 12.82
N SER A 8 18.50 -1.03 13.13
CA SER A 8 19.36 0.15 13.29
C SER A 8 20.03 0.25 14.66
N ILE A 9 19.43 -0.29 15.73
CA ILE A 9 20.00 -0.23 17.09
C ILE A 9 21.39 -0.90 17.16
N PRO A 10 21.60 -2.14 16.66
CA PRO A 10 22.92 -2.76 16.65
C PRO A 10 23.93 -1.97 15.82
N LEU A 11 23.50 -1.36 14.72
CA LEU A 11 24.35 -0.56 13.84
C LEU A 11 24.82 0.72 14.54
N ILE A 12 23.93 1.40 15.26
CA ILE A 12 24.28 2.58 16.08
C ILE A 12 25.27 2.18 17.18
N LEU A 13 25.02 1.09 17.90
CA LEU A 13 25.92 0.61 18.96
C LEU A 13 27.31 0.23 18.42
N PHE A 14 27.36 -0.41 17.24
CA PHE A 14 28.62 -0.76 16.59
C PHE A 14 29.41 0.48 16.17
N ILE A 15 28.75 1.49 15.59
CA ILE A 15 29.39 2.77 15.23
C ILE A 15 29.94 3.45 16.49
N VAL A 16 29.16 3.51 17.57
CA VAL A 16 29.59 4.09 18.85
C VAL A 16 30.81 3.35 19.41
N TYR A 17 30.84 2.02 19.33
CA TYR A 17 31.98 1.20 19.76
C TYR A 17 33.25 1.54 18.98
N ILE A 18 33.18 1.54 17.64
CA ILE A 18 34.32 1.84 16.76
C ILE A 18 34.85 3.27 16.98
N VAL A 19 33.94 4.24 17.14
CA VAL A 19 34.33 5.63 17.41
C VAL A 19 35.02 5.74 18.77
N LYS A 20 34.50 5.07 19.81
CA LYS A 20 35.10 5.07 21.15
C LYS A 20 36.52 4.50 21.15
N GLU A 21 36.74 3.35 20.53
CA GLU A 21 38.08 2.77 20.41
C GLU A 21 39.05 3.69 19.67
N ARG A 22 38.60 4.33 18.59
CA ARG A 22 39.44 5.23 17.81
C ARG A 22 39.84 6.49 18.59
N ILE A 23 38.93 7.04 19.39
CA ILE A 23 39.23 8.16 20.29
C ILE A 23 40.26 7.74 21.34
N SER A 24 40.07 6.58 21.99
CA SER A 24 41.01 6.06 22.99
C SER A 24 42.39 5.77 22.42
N TYR A 25 42.48 5.28 21.18
CA TYR A 25 43.75 5.10 20.48
C TYR A 25 44.45 6.43 20.19
N ASN A 26 43.73 7.42 19.63
CA ASN A 26 44.30 8.74 19.34
C ASN A 26 44.78 9.45 20.61
N LYS A 27 44.10 9.27 21.75
CA LYS A 27 44.53 9.81 23.04
C LYS A 27 45.85 9.20 23.51
N ARG A 28 45.97 7.87 23.52
CA ARG A 28 47.21 7.16 23.87
C ARG A 28 48.40 7.55 22.98
N LYS A 29 48.14 7.71 21.67
CA LYS A 29 49.15 8.17 20.70
C LYS A 29 49.65 9.58 21.01
N LYS A 30 48.77 10.51 21.40
CA LYS A 30 49.17 11.88 21.80
C LYS A 30 49.97 11.91 23.10
N GLU A 31 49.68 11.00 24.03
CA GLU A 31 50.38 10.88 25.32
C GLU A 31 51.75 10.19 25.19
N GLY A 32 52.15 9.75 23.98
CA GLY A 32 53.46 9.12 23.75
C GLY A 32 53.59 7.72 24.36
N VAL A 33 52.47 7.12 24.77
CA VAL A 33 52.43 5.77 25.32
C VAL A 33 52.38 4.79 24.16
N TYR A 34 53.54 4.31 23.74
CA TYR A 34 53.68 3.28 22.70
C TYR A 34 53.98 1.94 23.37
N THR A 35 53.02 1.02 23.36
CA THR A 35 53.30 -0.38 23.66
C THR A 35 53.82 -1.05 22.39
N CYS A 36 54.85 -1.91 22.48
CA CYS A 36 55.49 -2.61 21.34
C CYS A 36 54.56 -3.50 20.49
N LYS A 37 53.25 -3.49 20.75
CA LYS A 37 52.20 -4.24 20.05
C LYS A 37 50.99 -3.37 19.70
N ASP A 38 51.15 -2.05 19.54
CA ASP A 38 50.07 -1.19 19.04
C ASP A 38 49.88 -1.35 17.53
N GLU A 39 49.43 -2.55 17.12
CA GLU A 39 48.68 -2.71 15.88
C GLU A 39 47.47 -1.76 15.97
N THR A 40 47.14 -1.06 14.88
CA THR A 40 45.97 -0.16 14.83
C THR A 40 44.75 -0.84 15.47
N PRO A 41 43.91 -0.12 16.24
CA PRO A 41 42.92 -0.71 17.17
C PRO A 41 41.96 -1.71 16.51
N LEU A 42 41.76 -1.63 15.20
CA LEU A 42 41.50 -2.78 14.36
C LEU A 42 42.28 -2.58 13.06
N GLY A 43 42.97 -3.61 12.56
CA GLY A 43 43.56 -3.56 11.22
C GLY A 43 42.49 -3.20 10.18
N ALA A 44 42.84 -2.41 9.16
CA ALA A 44 41.88 -1.92 8.16
C ALA A 44 40.99 -3.05 7.57
N GLY A 45 41.56 -4.25 7.39
CA GLY A 45 40.83 -5.44 6.95
C GLY A 45 39.73 -5.91 7.91
N TRP A 46 39.94 -5.87 9.23
CA TRP A 46 38.93 -6.24 10.21
C TRP A 46 37.76 -5.25 10.24
N ILE A 47 38.05 -3.96 10.02
CA ILE A 47 37.00 -2.94 9.85
C ILE A 47 36.16 -3.25 8.62
N THR A 48 36.81 -3.62 7.50
CA THR A 48 36.09 -3.97 6.26
C THR A 48 35.23 -5.22 6.44
N VAL A 49 35.77 -6.28 7.06
CA VAL A 49 35.03 -7.52 7.35
C VAL A 49 33.83 -7.26 8.28
N GLY A 50 34.01 -6.41 9.28
CA GLY A 50 32.94 -5.98 10.18
C GLY A 50 31.82 -5.26 9.44
N ILE A 51 32.14 -4.29 8.59
CA ILE A 51 31.16 -3.54 7.79
C ILE A 51 30.38 -4.48 6.85
N VAL A 52 31.09 -5.35 6.12
CA VAL A 52 30.45 -6.31 5.19
C VAL A 52 29.54 -7.27 5.94
N SER A 53 30.00 -7.83 7.06
CA SER A 53 29.19 -8.72 7.89
C SER A 53 27.92 -8.04 8.41
N PHE A 54 28.01 -6.76 8.81
CA PHE A 54 26.86 -5.99 9.26
C PHE A 54 25.84 -5.74 8.14
N ILE A 55 26.29 -5.42 6.93
CA ILE A 55 25.40 -5.23 5.77
C ILE A 55 24.67 -6.56 5.45
N CYS A 56 25.41 -7.67 5.42
CA CYS A 56 24.83 -8.99 5.20
C CYS A 56 23.81 -9.38 6.29
N CYS A 57 24.14 -9.17 7.56
CA CYS A 57 23.22 -9.39 8.68
C CYS A 57 21.96 -8.51 8.57
N GLY A 58 22.12 -7.24 8.20
CA GLY A 58 21.00 -6.32 7.98
C GLY A 58 20.07 -6.79 6.87
N ALA A 59 20.63 -7.27 5.75
CA ALA A 59 19.86 -7.84 4.64
C ALA A 59 19.09 -9.10 5.07
N ILE A 60 19.70 -9.98 5.86
CA ILE A 60 19.04 -11.18 6.39
C ILE A 60 17.89 -10.81 7.34
N ILE A 61 18.13 -9.90 8.29
CA ILE A 61 17.09 -9.42 9.21
C ILE A 61 15.92 -8.82 8.43
N TRP A 62 16.20 -8.08 7.35
CA TRP A 62 15.18 -7.51 6.49
C TRP A 62 14.36 -8.58 5.75
N LEU A 63 15.01 -9.59 5.17
CA LEU A 63 14.34 -10.70 4.48
C LEU A 63 13.47 -11.52 5.43
N VAL A 64 14.00 -11.90 6.59
CA VAL A 64 13.28 -12.69 7.60
C VAL A 64 12.13 -11.88 8.20
N GLY A 65 12.39 -10.62 8.56
CA GLY A 65 11.37 -9.73 9.13
C GLY A 65 10.21 -9.47 8.17
N SER A 66 10.51 -9.23 6.89
CA SER A 66 9.50 -9.07 5.84
C SER A 66 8.66 -10.34 5.67
N SER A 67 9.29 -11.52 5.67
CA SER A 67 8.61 -12.82 5.52
C SER A 67 7.66 -13.10 6.70
N LEU A 68 8.14 -12.89 7.94
CA LEU A 68 7.31 -13.05 9.15
C LEU A 68 6.13 -12.08 9.17
N THR A 69 6.35 -10.84 8.74
CA THR A 69 5.29 -9.84 8.60
C THR A 69 4.21 -10.31 7.62
N GLY A 70 4.62 -10.81 6.44
CA GLY A 70 3.70 -11.36 5.45
C GLY A 70 2.85 -12.51 6.00
N ALA A 71 3.45 -13.43 6.75
CA ALA A 71 2.75 -14.56 7.37
C ALA A 71 1.72 -14.11 8.43
N VAL A 72 2.09 -13.14 9.27
CA VAL A 72 1.17 -12.56 10.28
C VAL A 72 0.00 -11.87 9.60
N LEU A 73 0.25 -11.05 8.57
CA LEU A 73 -0.80 -10.38 7.80
C LEU A 73 -1.74 -11.38 7.12
N TYR A 74 -1.19 -12.45 6.54
CA TYR A 74 -2.00 -13.50 5.92
C TYR A 74 -2.95 -14.15 6.92
N LYS A 75 -2.46 -14.51 8.12
CA LYS A 75 -3.31 -15.08 9.18
C LYS A 75 -4.36 -14.12 9.68
N LEU A 76 -4.04 -12.82 9.73
CA LEU A 76 -4.97 -11.83 10.23
C LEU A 76 -6.03 -11.44 9.19
N LYS A 77 -5.96 -11.89 7.91
CA LYS A 77 -6.81 -11.44 6.79
C LYS A 77 -8.32 -11.45 7.09
N GLY A 78 -8.77 -12.29 8.02
CA GLY A 78 -10.17 -12.33 8.49
C GLY A 78 -10.58 -11.24 9.49
N ASN A 79 -9.63 -10.56 10.14
CA ASN A 79 -9.88 -9.58 11.21
C ASN A 79 -9.92 -8.14 10.70
N THR A 80 -10.85 -7.93 9.80
CA THR A 80 -11.10 -6.68 9.09
C THR A 80 -12.54 -6.28 9.31
N GLU A 81 -12.78 -4.99 9.41
CA GLU A 81 -14.12 -4.43 9.49
C GLU A 81 -14.56 -3.93 8.12
N GLU A 82 -15.86 -4.03 7.87
CA GLU A 82 -16.49 -3.47 6.69
C GLU A 82 -16.99 -2.06 7.00
N TYR A 83 -16.54 -1.10 6.19
CA TYR A 83 -16.97 0.28 6.27
C TYR A 83 -17.94 0.56 5.13
N HIS A 84 -19.10 1.10 5.48
CA HIS A 84 -20.18 1.43 4.56
C HIS A 84 -20.28 2.93 4.34
N THR A 85 -20.45 3.36 3.09
CA THR A 85 -20.77 4.75 2.72
C THR A 85 -21.80 4.75 1.61
N SER A 86 -22.86 5.55 1.77
CA SER A 86 -23.96 5.65 0.80
C SER A 86 -24.12 7.09 0.31
N TRP A 87 -24.44 7.26 -0.97
CA TRP A 87 -24.81 8.55 -1.55
C TRP A 87 -25.87 8.40 -2.63
N ASN A 88 -26.77 9.40 -2.70
CA ASN A 88 -27.81 9.45 -3.71
C ASN A 88 -27.23 9.80 -5.09
N ILE A 89 -27.81 9.20 -6.12
CA ILE A 89 -27.47 9.48 -7.52
C ILE A 89 -28.70 9.98 -8.26
N THR A 90 -28.45 10.74 -9.34
CA THR A 90 -29.49 11.36 -10.17
C THR A 90 -29.65 10.62 -11.49
N ALA A 91 -28.56 10.09 -12.04
CA ALA A 91 -28.55 9.32 -13.29
C ALA A 91 -27.36 8.35 -13.29
N MET A 92 -27.49 7.25 -14.03
CA MET A 92 -26.45 6.24 -14.20
C MET A 92 -26.54 5.63 -15.61
N GLN A 93 -25.40 5.39 -16.26
CA GLN A 93 -25.29 4.81 -17.60
C GLN A 93 -23.99 3.98 -17.70
N ASP A 94 -24.02 2.86 -18.41
CA ASP A 94 -22.80 2.11 -18.76
C ASP A 94 -22.06 2.70 -19.98
N ASN A 95 -20.87 2.18 -20.27
CA ASN A 95 -20.09 2.56 -21.46
C ASN A 95 -20.29 1.62 -22.66
N LEU A 96 -21.20 0.64 -22.62
CA LEU A 96 -21.38 -0.35 -23.70
C LEU A 96 -21.88 0.28 -25.00
N ASN A 97 -22.66 1.37 -24.91
CA ASN A 97 -23.25 2.05 -26.07
C ASN A 97 -22.44 3.26 -26.60
N THR A 98 -21.15 3.39 -26.27
CA THR A 98 -20.31 4.47 -26.82
C THR A 98 -19.81 4.19 -28.25
N HIS A 99 -20.75 3.99 -29.19
CA HIS A 99 -20.51 4.12 -30.62
C HIS A 99 -20.47 5.61 -31.00
N GLY A 100 -19.44 6.31 -30.55
CA GLY A 100 -19.23 7.74 -30.80
C GLY A 100 -17.80 8.01 -31.25
N ARG A 101 -17.61 8.82 -32.30
CA ARG A 101 -16.30 9.16 -32.87
C ARG A 101 -15.35 9.69 -31.79
N PHE A 102 -14.40 8.87 -31.35
CA PHE A 102 -13.29 9.31 -30.50
C PHE A 102 -12.24 9.98 -31.37
N TYR A 103 -12.16 11.31 -31.29
CA TYR A 103 -11.01 12.05 -31.81
C TYR A 103 -9.80 11.75 -30.92
N MET A 104 -8.81 11.09 -31.52
CA MET A 104 -7.56 10.72 -30.89
C MET A 104 -6.84 11.93 -30.25
N ARG A 105 -6.54 11.84 -28.96
CA ARG A 105 -5.31 12.43 -28.40
C ARG A 105 -4.64 11.41 -27.49
N ARG A 106 -3.75 10.62 -28.09
CA ARG A 106 -2.64 9.85 -27.47
C ARG A 106 -2.92 9.35 -26.04
N GLY A 107 -3.62 8.24 -25.94
CA GLY A 107 -3.76 7.48 -24.69
C GLY A 107 -4.44 6.16 -24.98
N TYR A 108 -3.79 5.05 -24.63
CA TYR A 108 -4.43 3.73 -24.60
C TYR A 108 -5.57 3.80 -23.58
N ILE A 109 -6.80 3.41 -23.98
CA ILE A 109 -7.93 3.31 -23.06
C ILE A 109 -8.08 1.82 -22.73
N GLU A 110 -7.80 1.46 -21.49
CA GLU A 110 -8.16 0.15 -20.94
C GLU A 110 -9.68 -0.02 -21.04
N THR A 111 -10.08 -1.11 -21.67
CA THR A 111 -11.46 -1.47 -22.05
C THR A 111 -12.29 -1.98 -20.87
N ASP A 112 -12.10 -1.45 -19.67
CA ASP A 112 -12.80 -1.92 -18.49
C ASP A 112 -14.23 -1.35 -18.45
N LEU A 113 -15.21 -2.25 -18.41
CA LEU A 113 -16.63 -1.91 -18.28
C LEU A 113 -16.85 -1.11 -16.99
N CYS A 114 -17.43 0.08 -17.13
CA CYS A 114 -17.67 1.01 -16.03
C CYS A 114 -19.08 1.55 -16.09
N TYR A 115 -19.67 1.82 -14.92
CA TYR A 115 -20.89 2.58 -14.80
C TYR A 115 -20.57 4.03 -14.44
N TYR A 116 -20.95 4.95 -15.31
CA TYR A 116 -20.91 6.38 -15.07
C TYR A 116 -22.17 6.81 -14.35
N TYR A 117 -22.05 7.70 -13.38
CA TYR A 117 -23.18 8.23 -12.64
C TYR A 117 -23.01 9.72 -12.35
N VAL A 118 -24.14 10.40 -12.15
CA VAL A 118 -24.22 11.81 -11.78
C VAL A 118 -24.81 11.93 -10.39
N TYR A 119 -24.23 12.80 -9.56
CA TYR A 119 -24.71 13.08 -8.21
C TYR A 119 -24.67 14.59 -7.92
N SER A 120 -25.53 15.03 -7.00
CA SER A 120 -25.62 16.44 -6.62
C SER A 120 -24.60 16.80 -5.53
N THR A 121 -23.97 17.95 -5.68
CA THR A 121 -23.05 18.56 -4.71
C THR A 121 -23.52 19.96 -4.37
N LYS A 122 -22.91 20.59 -3.35
CA LYS A 122 -23.18 22.00 -3.00
C LYS A 122 -22.96 22.97 -4.18
N ASN A 123 -22.12 22.60 -5.14
CA ASN A 123 -21.73 23.43 -6.27
C ASN A 123 -22.41 23.02 -7.59
N GLY A 124 -23.38 22.09 -7.55
CA GLY A 124 -24.07 21.57 -8.74
C GLY A 124 -23.86 20.07 -8.97
N LEU A 125 -24.15 19.61 -10.19
CA LEU A 125 -24.05 18.21 -10.57
C LEU A 125 -22.61 17.82 -10.92
N LYS A 126 -22.17 16.66 -10.44
CA LYS A 126 -20.85 16.10 -10.72
C LYS A 126 -20.98 14.67 -11.24
N SER A 127 -20.17 14.33 -12.25
CA SER A 127 -20.05 12.98 -12.78
C SER A 127 -18.92 12.21 -12.10
N SER A 128 -19.10 10.91 -11.95
CA SER A 128 -18.10 9.97 -11.46
C SER A 128 -18.38 8.59 -12.07
N TYR A 129 -17.54 7.61 -11.77
CA TYR A 129 -17.69 6.24 -12.28
C TYR A 129 -17.36 5.19 -11.21
N ILE A 130 -17.95 4.00 -11.37
CA ILE A 130 -17.61 2.78 -10.62
C ILE A 130 -17.33 1.64 -11.59
N PRO A 131 -16.36 0.76 -11.28
CA PRO A 131 -16.04 -0.37 -12.15
C PRO A 131 -17.14 -1.44 -12.07
N ALA A 132 -17.59 -1.94 -13.22
CA ALA A 132 -18.72 -2.86 -13.28
C ALA A 132 -18.40 -4.23 -12.66
N ASN A 133 -17.17 -4.71 -12.80
CA ASN A 133 -16.71 -5.98 -12.22
C ASN A 133 -16.72 -6.03 -10.68
N LYS A 134 -16.87 -4.89 -10.01
CA LYS A 134 -16.98 -4.78 -8.54
C LYS A 134 -18.35 -4.26 -8.10
N THR A 135 -19.31 -4.16 -9.01
CA THR A 135 -20.61 -3.53 -8.75
C THR A 135 -21.75 -4.54 -8.91
N TYR A 136 -22.58 -4.64 -7.87
CA TYR A 136 -23.84 -5.37 -7.90
C TYR A 136 -24.98 -4.37 -8.16
N LEU A 137 -25.78 -4.64 -9.19
CA LEU A 137 -26.99 -3.86 -9.49
C LEU A 137 -28.17 -4.46 -8.73
N ASN A 138 -28.89 -3.61 -8.00
CA ASN A 138 -30.12 -3.96 -7.30
C ASN A 138 -31.24 -3.01 -7.74
N TYR A 139 -32.47 -3.49 -7.70
CA TYR A 139 -33.62 -2.61 -7.87
C TYR A 139 -34.00 -1.95 -6.55
N THR A 140 -34.55 -0.75 -6.64
CA THR A 140 -35.15 -0.04 -5.51
C THR A 140 -36.41 0.71 -5.94
N THR A 141 -37.38 0.77 -5.04
CA THR A 141 -38.54 1.66 -5.14
C THR A 141 -38.26 3.04 -4.52
N ASP A 142 -37.15 3.18 -3.80
CA ASP A 142 -36.76 4.41 -3.12
C ASP A 142 -35.89 5.29 -4.02
N LYS A 143 -35.20 6.27 -3.43
CA LYS A 143 -34.28 7.15 -4.15
C LYS A 143 -33.08 6.35 -4.65
N PRO A 144 -32.71 6.45 -5.95
CA PRO A 144 -31.51 5.81 -6.47
C PRO A 144 -30.26 6.24 -5.72
N HIS A 145 -29.43 5.27 -5.33
CA HIS A 145 -28.23 5.51 -4.54
C HIS A 145 -27.19 4.44 -4.79
N ILE A 146 -25.95 4.74 -4.40
CA ILE A 146 -24.82 3.80 -4.46
C ILE A 146 -24.28 3.63 -3.05
N GLU A 147 -24.11 2.38 -2.66
CA GLU A 147 -23.41 1.98 -1.45
C GLU A 147 -22.01 1.47 -1.83
N ARG A 148 -20.99 1.99 -1.15
CA ARG A 148 -19.62 1.52 -1.22
C ARG A 148 -19.28 0.80 0.07
N TYR A 149 -18.76 -0.40 -0.09
CA TYR A 149 -18.23 -1.21 0.99
C TYR A 149 -16.72 -1.28 0.84
N THR A 150 -16.01 -1.00 1.92
CA THR A 150 -14.54 -1.10 1.94
C THR A 150 -14.12 -1.87 3.16
N ARG A 151 -13.36 -2.94 2.94
CA ARG A 151 -12.78 -3.73 4.00
C ARG A 151 -11.51 -3.06 4.51
N ARG A 152 -11.38 -2.84 5.81
CA ARG A 152 -10.15 -2.28 6.40
C ARG A 152 -9.72 -3.07 7.63
N TRP A 153 -8.42 -3.11 7.83
CA TRP A 153 -7.81 -3.60 9.05
C TRP A 153 -8.20 -2.71 10.23
N ASN A 154 -8.82 -3.27 11.27
CA ASN A 154 -9.19 -2.53 12.48
C ASN A 154 -7.95 -2.01 13.24
N LYS A 155 -6.81 -2.70 13.15
CA LYS A 155 -5.71 -2.49 14.11
C LYS A 155 -4.62 -1.53 13.63
N SER A 156 -4.54 -0.36 14.28
CA SER A 156 -3.50 0.67 14.10
C SER A 156 -2.07 0.12 14.23
N TRP A 157 -1.84 -0.90 15.08
CA TRP A 157 -0.49 -1.44 15.31
C TRP A 157 0.09 -2.17 14.09
N ILE A 158 -0.73 -2.66 13.15
CA ILE A 158 -0.26 -3.38 11.95
C ILE A 158 0.62 -2.48 11.08
N LYS A 159 0.40 -1.15 11.10
CA LYS A 159 1.21 -0.15 10.40
C LYS A 159 2.68 -0.17 10.82
N TRP A 160 2.98 -0.62 12.04
CA TRP A 160 4.36 -0.75 12.50
C TRP A 160 5.10 -1.87 11.79
N PHE A 161 4.41 -2.92 11.34
CA PHE A 161 5.06 -4.07 10.72
C PHE A 161 5.29 -3.88 9.22
N THR A 162 4.48 -3.07 8.54
CA THR A 162 4.59 -2.89 7.08
C THR A 162 5.39 -1.66 6.69
N CYS A 163 5.96 -1.66 5.49
CA CYS A 163 6.51 -0.48 4.83
C CYS A 163 5.58 -0.16 3.66
N ALA A 164 5.12 1.10 3.56
CA ALA A 164 3.89 1.50 2.88
C ALA A 164 2.62 0.97 3.57
N ASP A 165 1.54 1.74 3.43
CA ASP A 165 0.23 1.48 4.01
C ASP A 165 -0.23 0.08 3.63
N ALA A 166 0.02 -0.94 4.46
CA ALA A 166 -0.61 -2.26 4.30
C ALA A 166 -2.13 -2.23 4.47
N GLN A 167 -2.66 -1.02 4.68
CA GLN A 167 -4.04 -0.68 4.38
C GLN A 167 -4.38 -1.06 2.92
N ASP A 168 -3.50 -0.90 1.94
CA ASP A 168 -3.77 -1.23 0.52
C ASP A 168 -4.12 -2.71 0.28
N TYR A 169 -3.61 -3.65 1.08
CA TYR A 169 -3.98 -5.06 0.94
C TYR A 169 -5.44 -5.36 1.35
N ALA A 170 -6.04 -4.55 2.22
CA ALA A 170 -7.47 -4.63 2.54
C ALA A 170 -8.33 -3.63 1.74
N VAL A 171 -7.78 -2.44 1.43
CA VAL A 171 -8.47 -1.36 0.70
C VAL A 171 -8.76 -1.74 -0.76
N ASN A 172 -8.13 -2.79 -1.31
CA ASN A 172 -8.47 -3.32 -2.63
C ASN A 172 -9.73 -4.20 -2.65
N ASP A 173 -10.21 -4.67 -1.49
CA ASP A 173 -11.49 -5.37 -1.34
C ASP A 173 -12.62 -4.34 -1.19
N VAL A 174 -12.94 -3.71 -2.32
CA VAL A 174 -14.03 -2.75 -2.47
C VAL A 174 -15.05 -3.35 -3.42
N TYR A 175 -16.30 -3.35 -2.99
CA TYR A 175 -17.43 -3.62 -3.86
C TYR A 175 -18.50 -2.54 -3.68
N TYR A 176 -19.35 -2.44 -4.69
CA TYR A 176 -20.41 -1.46 -4.75
C TYR A 176 -21.75 -2.16 -4.88
N LYS A 177 -22.79 -1.61 -4.25
CA LYS A 177 -24.18 -1.93 -4.56
C LYS A 177 -24.81 -0.67 -5.13
N ALA A 178 -25.25 -0.72 -6.38
CA ALA A 178 -25.96 0.37 -7.02
C ALA A 178 -27.45 0.02 -7.05
N TYR A 179 -28.27 0.89 -6.49
CA TYR A 179 -29.72 0.74 -6.43
C TYR A 179 -30.36 1.63 -7.47
N VAL A 180 -30.96 1.01 -8.48
CA VAL A 180 -31.58 1.68 -9.63
C VAL A 180 -33.09 1.43 -9.65
N PRO A 181 -33.90 2.31 -10.25
CA PRO A 181 -35.35 2.08 -10.36
C PRO A 181 -35.67 0.80 -11.14
N GLU A 182 -36.75 0.12 -10.78
CA GLU A 182 -37.27 -1.01 -11.56
C GLU A 182 -37.50 -0.63 -13.03
N GLY A 183 -37.14 -1.53 -13.94
CA GLY A 183 -37.25 -1.30 -15.39
C GLY A 183 -36.14 -0.43 -16.01
N SER A 184 -35.17 0.05 -15.22
CA SER A 184 -34.05 0.86 -15.73
C SER A 184 -32.93 0.06 -16.40
N VAL A 185 -32.93 -1.27 -16.23
CA VAL A 185 -31.93 -2.15 -16.83
C VAL A 185 -32.54 -2.80 -18.06
N GLU A 186 -31.99 -2.51 -19.24
CA GLU A 186 -32.37 -3.17 -20.47
C GLU A 186 -31.91 -4.63 -20.45
N GLN A 187 -32.84 -5.58 -20.52
CA GLN A 187 -32.53 -7.01 -20.57
C GLN A 187 -32.23 -7.51 -21.99
N SER A 188 -32.39 -6.65 -22.99
CA SER A 188 -32.11 -6.98 -24.40
C SER A 188 -30.62 -6.94 -24.66
N PHE A 189 -29.97 -8.10 -24.64
CA PHE A 189 -28.65 -8.25 -25.26
C PHE A 189 -28.83 -8.33 -26.77
N ASN A 190 -28.73 -7.20 -27.46
CA ASN A 190 -28.58 -7.19 -28.91
C ASN A 190 -27.09 -7.38 -29.21
N VAL A 191 -26.66 -8.64 -29.27
CA VAL A 191 -25.30 -8.96 -29.74
C VAL A 191 -25.34 -8.84 -31.26
N ASP A 192 -24.92 -7.68 -31.78
CA ASP A 192 -24.62 -7.56 -33.20
C ASP A 192 -23.42 -8.49 -33.50
N LEU A 193 -23.73 -9.70 -33.97
CA LEU A 193 -22.78 -10.61 -34.58
C LEU A 193 -22.33 -9.97 -35.91
N GLN A 194 -21.23 -9.22 -35.87
CA GLN A 194 -20.45 -8.91 -37.07
C GLN A 194 -19.57 -10.11 -37.45
#